data_AF-A0A2W4U8Y1-F1
#
_entry.id   AF-A0A2W4U8Y1-F1
#
_cell.length_a   1.000
_cell.length_b   1.000
_cell.length_c   1.000
_cell.angle_alpha   90.00
_cell.angle_beta   90.00
_cell.angle_gamma   90.00
#
_symmetry.space_group_name_H-M   'P 1'
#
loop_
_entity.id
_entity.type
_entity.pdbx_description
1 polymer ?
#
loop_
_entity_poly.entity_id
_entity_poly.type
_entity_poly.pdbx_seq_one_letter_code
_entity_poly.pdbx_strand_id
1 'polypeptide(L)'
;MADLILPLRAEFFNAIKAGTKVEEFRRRTRYWRQRIEGKTFDRVVLMLGYPARDDHERRLVLPWRGVRLTTIQHQLFGPAPVEVYAIQVAPDLHVVPEATQIDQSLPA
;
A
#
# COMPACT_ATOMS: atom_id res chain seq x y z
N MET A 1 8.31 9.58 13.53
CA MET A 1 7.89 10.34 12.34
C MET A 1 6.37 10.17 12.22
N ALA A 2 5.73 10.58 11.12
CA ALA A 2 4.27 10.51 10.98
C ALA A 2 3.82 9.31 10.13
N ASP A 3 2.57 8.89 10.30
CA ASP A 3 1.91 7.89 9.45
C ASP A 3 1.09 8.58 8.34
N LEU A 4 1.15 8.05 7.12
CA LEU A 4 0.24 8.44 6.04
C LEU A 4 -1.03 7.58 6.10
N ILE A 5 -2.14 8.15 6.56
CA ILE A 5 -3.41 7.44 6.68
C ILE A 5 -4.25 7.61 5.41
N LEU A 6 -4.66 6.48 4.80
CA LEU A 6 -5.44 6.43 3.55
C LEU A 6 -6.71 5.57 3.74
N PRO A 7 -7.90 6.19 3.84
CA PRO A 7 -9.16 5.45 3.74
C PRO A 7 -9.39 4.97 2.30
N LEU A 8 -9.73 3.69 2.15
CA LEU A 8 -9.93 3.02 0.87
C LEU A 8 -11.34 2.43 0.75
N ARG A 9 -11.77 2.25 -0.51
CA ARG A 9 -12.92 1.41 -0.85
C ARG A 9 -12.56 -0.07 -0.68
N ALA A 10 -13.55 -0.90 -0.38
CA ALA A 10 -13.38 -2.35 -0.13
C ALA A 10 -12.58 -3.07 -1.23
N GLU A 11 -12.94 -2.82 -2.48
CA GLU A 11 -12.27 -3.39 -3.66
C GLU A 11 -10.74 -3.19 -3.62
N PHE A 12 -10.28 -1.96 -3.38
CA PHE A 12 -8.86 -1.65 -3.35
C PHE A 12 -8.17 -2.15 -2.10
N PHE A 13 -8.82 -2.03 -0.95
CA PHE A 13 -8.28 -2.54 0.31
C PHE A 13 -8.03 -4.04 0.21
N ASN A 14 -9.01 -4.81 -0.29
CA ASN A 14 -8.90 -6.25 -0.44
C ASN A 14 -7.88 -6.63 -1.52
N ALA A 15 -7.81 -5.91 -2.64
CA ALA A 15 -6.79 -6.16 -3.67
C ALA A 15 -5.36 -5.91 -3.14
N ILE A 16 -5.17 -4.88 -2.30
CA ILE A 16 -3.88 -4.62 -1.65
C ILE A 16 -3.59 -5.70 -0.60
N LYS A 17 -4.58 -6.08 0.21
CA LYS A 17 -4.46 -7.16 1.20
C LYS A 17 -4.05 -8.48 0.55
N ALA A 18 -4.59 -8.78 -0.63
CA ALA A 18 -4.26 -9.95 -1.43
C ALA A 18 -2.94 -9.81 -2.24
N GLY A 19 -2.33 -8.62 -2.23
CA GLY A 19 -1.10 -8.31 -2.99
C GLY A 19 -1.26 -8.21 -4.50
N THR A 20 -2.48 -8.22 -5.01
CA THR A 20 -2.76 -8.04 -6.45
C THR A 20 -2.70 -6.57 -6.87
N LYS A 21 -2.81 -5.64 -5.92
CA LYS A 21 -2.63 -4.19 -6.13
C LYS A 21 -1.46 -3.66 -5.31
N VAL A 22 -0.46 -3.12 -6.00
CA VAL A 22 0.80 -2.66 -5.40
C VAL A 22 0.95 -1.14 -5.29
N GLU A 23 0.12 -0.39 -6.03
CA GLU A 23 0.11 1.08 -6.01
C GLU A 23 -1.29 1.62 -5.69
N GLU A 24 -1.36 2.61 -4.80
CA GLU A 24 -2.56 3.40 -4.53
C GLU A 24 -2.42 4.77 -5.21
N PHE A 25 -3.40 5.13 -6.03
CA PHE A 25 -3.37 6.36 -6.81
C PHE A 25 -4.22 7.45 -6.16
N ARG A 26 -3.60 8.59 -5.86
CA ARG A 26 -4.29 9.80 -5.39
C ARG A 26 -4.08 10.94 -6.36
N ARG A 27 -5.17 11.44 -6.95
CA ARG A 27 -5.13 12.60 -7.86
C ARG A 27 -4.38 13.74 -7.20
N ARG A 28 -3.48 14.37 -7.95
CA ARG A 28 -2.67 15.50 -7.49
C ARG A 28 -3.53 16.75 -7.32
N THR A 29 -4.16 16.86 -6.17
CA THR A 29 -4.97 18.03 -5.77
C THR A 29 -4.22 18.83 -4.71
N ARG A 30 -4.64 20.08 -4.47
CA ARG A 30 -4.07 20.94 -3.41
C ARG A 30 -4.02 20.24 -2.04
N TYR A 31 -5.05 19.45 -1.73
CA TYR A 31 -5.12 18.65 -0.50
C TYR A 31 -3.98 17.60 -0.42
N TRP A 32 -3.80 16.79 -1.47
CA TRP A 32 -2.75 15.76 -1.47
C TRP A 32 -1.35 16.34 -1.57
N ARG A 33 -1.18 17.46 -2.28
CA ARG A 33 0.09 18.20 -2.34
C ARG A 33 0.58 18.57 -0.94
N GLN A 34 -0.28 19.18 -0.13
CA GLN A 34 0.05 19.54 1.26
C GLN A 34 0.36 18.34 2.14
N ARG A 35 -0.21 17.16 1.83
CA ARG A 35 0.04 15.94 2.61
C ARG A 35 1.28 15.19 2.16
N ILE A 36 1.72 15.28 0.90
CA ILE A 36 2.76 14.40 0.36
C ILE A 36 4.03 15.17 -0.04
N GLU A 37 3.91 16.35 -0.66
CA GLU A 37 5.08 17.05 -1.21
C GLU A 37 6.03 17.48 -0.07
N GLY A 38 7.31 17.10 -0.20
CA GLY A 38 8.36 17.39 0.79
C GLY A 38 8.24 16.62 2.10
N LYS A 39 7.41 15.57 2.16
CA LYS A 39 7.18 14.78 3.38
C LYS A 39 7.64 13.34 3.23
N THR A 40 8.17 12.80 4.32
CA THR A 40 8.47 11.38 4.51
C THR A 40 7.66 10.85 5.68
N PHE A 41 7.34 9.56 5.62
CA PHE A 41 6.53 8.87 6.62
C PHE A 41 7.27 7.64 7.10
N ASP A 42 6.92 7.16 8.29
CA ASP A 42 7.39 5.85 8.76
C ASP A 42 6.60 4.74 8.05
N ARG A 43 5.27 4.94 7.96
CA ARG A 43 4.32 3.92 7.53
C ARG A 43 3.21 4.53 6.69
N VAL A 44 2.59 3.69 5.86
CA VAL A 44 1.29 3.95 5.25
C VAL A 44 0.25 3.06 5.91
N VAL A 45 -0.82 3.69 6.39
CA VAL A 45 -1.92 3.04 7.11
C VAL A 45 -3.16 3.07 6.23
N LEU A 46 -3.54 1.93 5.68
CA LEU A 46 -4.72 1.78 4.85
C LEU A 46 -5.90 1.36 5.73
N MET A 47 -7.05 2.01 5.55
CA MET A 47 -8.26 1.70 6.33
C MET A 47 -9.42 1.35 5.41
N LEU A 48 -10.15 0.29 5.73
CA LEU A 48 -11.43 -0.01 5.10
C LEU A 48 -12.54 0.85 5.74
N GLY A 49 -12.86 1.97 5.09
CA GLY A 49 -13.76 2.98 5.66
C GLY A 49 -13.16 3.69 6.88
N TYR A 50 -13.96 3.82 7.95
CA TYR A 50 -13.56 4.43 9.22
C TYR A 50 -13.69 3.41 10.36
N PRO A 51 -12.73 2.48 10.48
CA PRO A 51 -12.76 1.47 11.53
C PRO A 51 -12.58 2.08 12.91
N ALA A 52 -13.15 1.41 13.92
CA ALA A 52 -12.80 1.65 15.31
C ALA A 52 -11.29 1.37 15.54
N ARG A 53 -10.74 1.87 16.65
CA ARG A 53 -9.28 1.81 16.89
C ARG A 53 -8.75 0.37 16.98
N ASP A 54 -9.56 -0.51 17.53
CA ASP A 54 -9.34 -1.93 17.81
C ASP A 54 -9.72 -2.86 16.64
N ASP A 55 -10.25 -2.31 15.54
CA ASP A 55 -10.59 -3.10 14.37
C ASP A 55 -9.37 -3.27 13.45
N HIS A 56 -8.60 -4.30 13.76
CA HIS A 56 -7.36 -4.63 13.07
C HIS A 56 -7.60 -5.27 11.70
N GLU A 57 -8.73 -5.95 11.47
CA GLU A 57 -9.01 -6.60 10.19
C GLU A 57 -9.23 -5.60 9.05
N ARG A 58 -9.78 -4.43 9.40
CA ARG A 58 -10.01 -3.30 8.50
C ARG A 58 -8.84 -2.30 8.45
N ARG A 59 -7.66 -2.69 8.95
CA ARG A 59 -6.45 -1.87 8.94
C ARG A 59 -5.25 -2.63 8.38
N LEU A 60 -4.58 -2.06 7.39
CA LEU A 60 -3.27 -2.52 6.93
C LEU A 60 -2.24 -1.46 7.28
N VAL A 61 -1.15 -1.88 7.94
CA VAL A 61 -0.03 -1.02 8.27
C VAL A 61 1.18 -1.54 7.48
N LEU A 62 1.66 -0.74 6.55
CA LEU A 62 2.76 -1.10 5.65
C LEU A 62 3.91 -0.11 5.80
N PRO A 63 5.16 -0.53 5.57
CA PRO A 63 6.29 0.39 5.57
C PRO A 63 6.12 1.43 4.45
N TRP A 64 6.50 2.69 4.72
CA TRP A 64 6.52 3.71 3.68
C TRP A 64 7.66 3.42 2.69
N ARG A 65 7.33 3.07 1.44
CA ARG A 65 8.30 2.83 0.35
C ARG A 65 8.38 3.97 -0.66
N GLY A 66 7.81 5.12 -0.33
CA GLY A 66 7.83 6.30 -1.18
C GLY A 66 6.62 6.42 -2.11
N VAL A 67 6.70 7.45 -2.93
CA VAL A 67 5.66 7.89 -3.84
C VAL A 67 6.28 8.39 -5.14
N ARG A 68 5.64 8.10 -6.26
CA ARG A 68 6.03 8.58 -7.58
C ARG A 68 4.95 9.49 -8.15
N LEU A 69 5.34 10.58 -8.80
CA LEU A 69 4.43 11.40 -9.58
C LEU A 69 4.33 10.82 -11.00
N THR A 70 3.11 10.60 -11.49
CA THR A 70 2.88 10.07 -12.83
C THR A 70 1.54 10.55 -13.38
N THR A 71 1.39 10.51 -14.70
CA THR A 71 0.11 10.76 -15.35
C THR A 71 -0.53 9.43 -15.72
N ILE A 72 -1.81 9.25 -15.41
CA ILE A 72 -2.59 8.05 -15.79
C ILE A 72 -3.94 8.45 -16.38
N GLN A 73 -4.48 7.58 -17.22
CA GLN A 73 -5.89 7.62 -17.63
C GLN A 73 -6.60 6.48 -16.88
N HIS A 74 -7.60 6.81 -16.06
CA HIS A 74 -8.27 5.83 -15.20
C HIS A 74 -9.74 6.16 -15.05
N GLN A 75 -10.61 5.14 -15.15
CA GLN A 75 -12.07 5.30 -15.18
C GLN A 75 -12.61 6.13 -13.99
N LEU A 76 -12.07 5.94 -12.78
CA LEU A 76 -12.49 6.70 -11.60
C LEU A 76 -12.07 8.19 -11.60
N PHE A 77 -11.12 8.58 -12.47
CA PHE A 77 -10.70 9.97 -12.63
C PHE A 77 -11.28 10.61 -13.89
N GLY A 78 -12.03 9.85 -14.68
CA GLY A 78 -12.60 10.28 -15.96
C GLY A 78 -11.72 9.92 -17.17
N PRO A 79 -12.16 10.30 -18.38
CA PRO A 79 -11.51 9.90 -19.62
C PRO A 79 -10.23 10.66 -19.93
N ALA A 80 -9.99 11.82 -19.30
CA ALA A 80 -8.78 12.60 -19.53
C ALA A 80 -7.60 12.06 -18.71
N PRO A 81 -6.36 12.12 -19.22
CA PRO A 81 -5.16 11.88 -18.42
C PRO A 81 -5.09 12.84 -17.23
N VAL A 82 -4.72 12.34 -16.06
CA VAL A 82 -4.59 13.12 -14.83
C VAL A 82 -3.27 12.83 -14.13
N GLU A 83 -2.68 13.86 -13.52
CA GLU A 83 -1.54 13.68 -12.61
C GLU A 83 -1.99 13.04 -11.29
N VAL A 84 -1.26 12.02 -10.86
CA VAL A 84 -1.52 11.27 -9.63
C VAL A 84 -0.22 11.02 -8.85
N TYR A 85 -0.38 10.89 -7.54
CA TYR A 85 0.59 10.25 -6.67
C TYR A 85 0.36 8.74 -6.71
N ALA A 86 1.36 7.99 -7.17
CA ALA A 86 1.43 6.54 -7.09
C ALA A 86 2.16 6.15 -5.81
N ILE A 87 1.40 5.82 -4.77
CA ILE A 87 1.92 5.48 -3.44
C ILE A 87 2.16 3.97 -3.39
N GLN A 88 3.36 3.55 -3.02
CA GLN A 88 3.71 2.13 -2.90
C GLN A 88 3.03 1.49 -1.69
N VAL A 89 2.21 0.47 -1.95
CA VAL A 89 1.36 -0.21 -0.96
C VAL A 89 1.43 -1.74 -1.10
N ALA A 90 2.42 -2.28 -1.80
CA ALA A 90 2.62 -3.72 -1.87
C ALA A 90 2.75 -4.32 -0.45
N PRO A 91 1.96 -5.36 -0.09
CA PRO A 91 2.22 -6.08 1.15
C PRO A 91 3.56 -6.80 1.05
N ASP A 92 4.23 -7.00 2.20
CA ASP A 92 5.34 -7.95 2.29
C ASP A 92 4.76 -9.36 2.20
N LEU A 93 4.41 -9.80 1.00
CA LEU A 93 4.14 -11.20 0.71
C LEU A 93 5.45 -11.94 0.89
N HIS A 94 5.59 -12.59 2.05
CA HIS A 94 6.74 -13.43 2.38
C HIS A 94 6.98 -14.41 1.23
N VAL A 95 8.10 -14.25 0.52
CA VAL A 95 8.71 -15.35 -0.23
C VAL A 95 8.98 -16.41 0.83
N VAL A 96 8.28 -17.55 0.76
CA VAL A 96 8.66 -18.72 1.55
C VAL A 96 10.14 -18.98 1.27
N PRO A 97 11.04 -18.98 2.26
CA PRO A 97 12.38 -19.51 2.02
C PRO A 97 12.20 -21.00 1.73
N GLU A 98 12.34 -21.35 0.46
CA GLU A 98 12.46 -22.72 0.00
C GLU A 98 13.74 -23.33 0.60
N ALA A 99 13.58 -24.49 1.22
CA ALA A 99 14.60 -25.44 1.67
C ALA A 99 15.58 -25.01 2.79
N THR A 100 15.45 -25.70 3.92
CA THR A 100 16.62 -26.43 4.44
C THR A 100 16.21 -27.88 4.60
N GLN A 101 16.55 -28.66 3.58
CA GLN A 101 16.62 -30.11 3.64
C GLN A 101 17.60 -30.46 4.75
N ILE A 102 17.08 -31.00 5.85
CA ILE A 102 17.92 -31.63 6.88
C ILE A 102 18.37 -32.94 6.24
N ASP A 103 19.57 -32.92 5.67
CA ASP A 103 20.38 -34.10 5.41
C ASP A 103 20.56 -34.83 6.76
N GLN A 104 19.78 -35.89 6.97
CA GLN A 104 20.05 -36.87 8.02
C GLN A 104 20.82 -38.04 7.41
N SER A 105 22.06 -37.78 6.98
CA SER A 105 23.11 -38.79 7.00
C SER A 105 23.42 -39.12 8.46
N LEU A 106 22.74 -40.15 8.99
CA LEU A 106 23.15 -40.81 10.24
C LEU A 106 24.23 -41.86 9.92
N PRO A 107 25.41 -41.82 10.54
CA PRO A 107 26.40 -42.89 10.42
C PRO A 107 26.18 -43.95 11.52
N ALA A 108 26.20 -45.21 11.11
CA ALA A 108 26.93 -46.37 11.68
C ALA A 108 26.23 -47.68 11.26
#